data_AF-A0A952XK86-F1
#
_entry.id   AF-A0A952XK86-F1
#
_cell.length_a   1.000
_cell.length_b   1.000
_cell.length_c   1.000
_cell.angle_alpha   90.00
_cell.angle_beta   90.00
_cell.angle_gamma   90.00
#
_symmetry.space_group_name_H-M   'P 1'
#
loop_
_entity.id
_entity.type
_entity.pdbx_description
1 polymer ?
#
loop_
_entity_poly.entity_id
_entity_poly.type
_entity_poly.pdbx_seq_one_letter_code
_entity_poly.pdbx_strand_id
1 'polypeptide(L)'
;ANDARIAAVIAHQSGRGGASLNRSDAGESIAEIMGAYPWWFPPAYARAAESAVDQDDLIALIAPRPVLLGNSRRDAWADPLGAWRAAESASPVYELYGEGGLVQPDMRRPNLRAGIGFYTRDGLHGVHSQDWDVFLEFLDAHFRAEAPQSGRQPSR
;
A
#
# COMPACT_ATOMS: atom_id res chain seq x y z
N ALA A 1 -1.53 10.59 -3.71
CA ALA A 1 -2.26 10.58 -5.00
C ALA A 1 -2.09 11.90 -5.77
N ASN A 2 -2.60 13.03 -5.26
CA ASN A 2 -2.79 14.29 -6.00
C ASN A 2 -1.54 15.00 -6.57
N ASP A 3 -0.32 14.62 -6.15
CA ASP A 3 0.92 15.17 -6.72
C ASP A 3 1.67 14.08 -7.49
N ALA A 4 1.71 14.22 -8.82
CA ALA A 4 2.36 13.28 -9.71
C ALA A 4 3.90 13.37 -9.71
N ARG A 5 4.49 14.42 -9.09
CA ARG A 5 5.95 14.58 -8.98
C ARG A 5 6.59 13.63 -7.97
N ILE A 6 5.81 13.11 -7.03
CA ILE A 6 6.26 12.13 -6.03
C ILE A 6 6.51 10.81 -6.76
N ALA A 7 7.74 10.29 -6.75
CA ALA A 7 8.14 9.13 -7.57
C ALA A 7 7.64 7.78 -7.04
N ALA A 8 7.44 7.63 -5.73
CA ALA A 8 6.91 6.42 -5.08
C ALA A 8 6.14 6.78 -3.82
N VAL A 9 5.25 5.89 -3.37
CA VAL A 9 4.46 6.06 -2.15
C VAL A 9 4.68 4.88 -1.20
N ILE A 10 4.85 5.16 0.09
CA ILE A 10 4.83 4.14 1.15
C ILE A 10 3.72 4.53 2.11
N ALA A 11 2.67 3.73 2.18
CA ALA A 11 1.55 3.92 3.09
C ALA A 11 1.58 2.80 4.15
N HIS A 12 2.29 3.06 5.25
CA HIS A 12 2.46 2.09 6.32
C HIS A 12 1.41 2.27 7.40
N GLN A 13 0.59 1.23 7.61
CA GLN A 13 -0.44 1.14 8.66
C GLN A 13 -1.40 2.33 8.66
N SER A 14 -1.76 2.80 7.47
CA SER A 14 -2.57 4.01 7.29
C SER A 14 -4.06 3.83 7.61
N GLY A 15 -4.57 2.59 7.61
CA GLY A 15 -5.92 2.27 8.09
C GLY A 15 -7.06 2.89 7.28
N ARG A 16 -8.19 3.12 7.96
CA ARG A 16 -9.40 3.73 7.39
C ARG A 16 -9.10 5.18 6.95
N GLY A 17 -9.57 5.55 5.76
CA GLY A 17 -9.25 6.84 5.15
C GLY A 17 -7.83 6.95 4.59
N GLY A 18 -7.06 5.86 4.65
CA GLY A 18 -5.78 5.67 3.98
C GLY A 18 -5.86 4.52 2.98
N ALA A 19 -5.34 3.34 3.35
CA ALA A 19 -5.28 2.19 2.45
C ALA A 19 -6.48 1.22 2.59
N SER A 20 -7.16 1.21 3.74
CA SER A 20 -8.19 0.20 4.02
C SER A 20 -9.58 0.65 3.60
N LEU A 21 -10.23 -0.14 2.74
CA LEU A 21 -11.56 0.11 2.15
C LEU A 21 -12.62 0.60 3.14
N ASN A 22 -13.18 1.79 2.98
CA ASN A 22 -14.25 2.35 3.81
C ASN A 22 -15.46 1.44 3.97
N ARG A 23 -15.77 0.64 2.94
CA ARG A 23 -16.86 -0.36 2.98
C ARG A 23 -16.55 -1.62 3.79
N SER A 24 -15.34 -1.77 4.33
CA SER A 24 -14.97 -2.90 5.18
C SER A 24 -15.57 -2.75 6.58
N ASP A 25 -16.21 -3.80 7.07
CA ASP A 25 -16.79 -3.86 8.43
C ASP A 25 -15.74 -4.12 9.54
N ALA A 26 -14.45 -4.16 9.20
CA ALA A 26 -13.36 -4.41 10.14
C ALA A 26 -12.54 -3.14 10.44
N GLY A 27 -11.87 -3.15 11.60
CA GLY A 27 -11.00 -2.05 12.05
C GLY A 27 -11.78 -0.84 12.57
N GLU A 28 -11.14 0.32 12.51
CA GLU A 28 -11.74 1.61 12.87
C GLU A 28 -12.92 1.95 11.94
N SER A 29 -14.08 2.25 12.53
CA SER A 29 -15.25 2.70 11.77
C SER A 29 -15.14 4.17 11.36
N ILE A 30 -15.89 4.56 10.31
CA ILE A 30 -16.02 5.97 9.91
C ILE A 30 -16.54 6.84 11.07
N ALA A 31 -17.46 6.30 11.88
CA ALA A 31 -18.02 7.02 13.02
C ALA A 31 -16.95 7.27 14.12
N GLU A 32 -16.11 6.27 14.40
CA GLU A 32 -15.03 6.38 15.39
C GLU A 32 -13.95 7.38 14.93
N ILE A 33 -13.43 7.26 13.70
CA ILE A 33 -12.38 8.16 13.21
C ILE A 33 -12.86 9.61 13.12
N MET A 34 -14.11 9.84 12.68
CA MET A 34 -14.68 11.20 12.62
C MET A 34 -15.05 11.74 14.00
N GLY A 35 -15.42 10.89 14.95
CA GLY A 35 -15.71 11.30 16.33
C GLY A 35 -14.45 11.67 17.11
N ALA A 36 -13.39 10.87 16.96
CA ALA A 36 -12.09 11.10 17.61
C ALA A 36 -11.30 12.23 16.94
N TYR A 37 -11.38 12.35 15.61
CA TYR A 37 -10.59 13.30 14.81
C TYR A 37 -11.47 14.09 13.82
N PRO A 38 -12.39 14.94 14.32
CA PRO A 38 -13.40 15.60 13.49
C PRO A 38 -12.85 16.60 12.45
N TRP A 39 -11.57 16.95 12.53
CA TRP A 39 -10.89 17.86 11.60
C TRP A 39 -10.12 17.15 10.48
N TRP A 40 -10.00 15.82 10.50
CA TRP A 40 -9.26 15.09 9.45
C TRP A 40 -10.00 15.01 8.12
N PHE A 41 -11.33 14.97 8.16
CA PHE A 41 -12.15 14.75 6.98
C PHE A 41 -13.27 15.79 6.86
N PRO A 42 -13.70 16.13 5.63
CA PRO A 42 -14.90 16.94 5.46
C PRO A 42 -16.15 16.20 5.95
N PRO A 43 -17.23 16.91 6.34
CA PRO A 43 -18.47 16.28 6.81
C PRO A 43 -19.07 15.24 5.85
N ALA A 44 -18.82 15.38 4.53
CA ALA A 44 -19.26 14.43 3.52
C ALA A 44 -18.68 13.01 3.69
N TYR A 45 -17.54 12.87 4.39
CA TYR A 45 -16.88 11.58 4.64
C TYR A 45 -17.74 10.63 5.51
N ALA A 46 -18.74 11.15 6.22
CA ALA A 46 -19.69 10.33 6.99
C ALA A 46 -20.45 9.30 6.13
N ARG A 47 -20.51 9.49 4.80
CA ARG A 47 -21.12 8.56 3.84
C ARG A 47 -20.11 7.83 2.96
N ALA A 48 -18.82 7.83 3.32
CA ALA A 48 -17.78 7.29 2.46
C ALA A 48 -17.93 5.78 2.18
N ALA A 49 -18.53 5.00 3.08
CA ALA A 49 -18.82 3.58 2.85
C ALA A 49 -19.93 3.32 1.80
N GLU A 50 -20.76 4.33 1.51
CA GLU A 50 -21.86 4.27 0.53
C GLU A 50 -21.43 4.83 -0.85
N SER A 51 -20.22 5.40 -0.91
CA SER A 51 -19.69 6.05 -2.10
C SER A 51 -19.33 5.02 -3.18
N ALA A 52 -19.47 5.40 -4.45
CA ALA A 52 -18.93 4.63 -5.56
C ALA A 52 -17.39 4.64 -5.60
N VAL A 53 -16.77 5.63 -4.94
CA VAL A 53 -15.33 5.78 -4.78
C VAL A 53 -14.91 5.33 -3.39
N ASP A 54 -13.89 4.49 -3.31
CA ASP A 54 -13.31 3.99 -2.06
C ASP A 54 -11.75 3.97 -2.13
N GLN A 55 -11.06 3.36 -1.15
CA GLN A 55 -9.61 3.45 -1.01
C GLN A 55 -8.83 2.73 -2.12
N ASP A 56 -9.46 1.78 -2.81
CA ASP A 56 -8.93 1.19 -4.04
C ASP A 56 -8.76 2.24 -5.15
N ASP A 57 -9.71 3.16 -5.31
CA ASP A 57 -9.57 4.27 -6.27
C ASP A 57 -8.44 5.23 -5.85
N LEU A 58 -8.29 5.47 -4.55
CA LEU A 58 -7.20 6.30 -4.03
C LEU A 58 -5.83 5.70 -4.35
N ILE A 59 -5.69 4.37 -4.22
CA ILE A 59 -4.48 3.63 -4.60
C ILE A 59 -4.30 3.67 -6.12
N ALA A 60 -5.37 3.45 -6.89
CA ALA A 60 -5.33 3.49 -8.35
C ALA A 60 -4.85 4.84 -8.91
N LEU A 61 -5.18 5.96 -8.26
CA LEU A 61 -4.68 7.30 -8.61
C LEU A 61 -3.15 7.47 -8.44
N ILE A 62 -2.46 6.50 -7.84
CA ILE A 62 -1.00 6.51 -7.72
C ILE A 62 -0.34 5.93 -8.98
N ALA A 63 -1.03 5.04 -9.71
CA ALA A 63 -0.53 4.41 -10.92
C ALA A 63 -0.04 5.44 -11.97
N PRO A 64 1.03 5.15 -12.74
CA PRO A 64 1.84 3.93 -12.71
C PRO A 64 2.94 3.91 -11.63
N ARG A 65 2.97 4.90 -10.72
CA ARG A 65 4.06 4.99 -9.74
C ARG A 65 3.95 3.87 -8.70
N PRO A 66 5.07 3.32 -8.26
CA PRO A 66 5.04 2.22 -7.33
C PRO A 66 4.51 2.66 -5.95
N VAL A 67 3.69 1.82 -5.33
CA VAL A 67 3.17 2.00 -3.98
C VAL A 67 3.43 0.77 -3.13
N LEU A 68 3.94 1.00 -1.92
CA LEU A 68 4.10 -0.03 -0.90
C LEU A 68 3.09 0.16 0.22
N LEU A 69 2.26 -0.85 0.45
CA LEU A 69 1.33 -0.92 1.59
C LEU A 69 1.96 -1.77 2.69
N GLY A 70 2.46 -1.10 3.73
CA GLY A 70 3.04 -1.76 4.89
C GLY A 70 2.02 -1.97 6.00
N ASN A 71 2.02 -3.14 6.61
CA ASN A 71 1.02 -3.53 7.60
C ASN A 71 1.64 -4.34 8.75
N SER A 72 0.90 -4.49 9.85
CA SER A 72 1.25 -5.42 10.93
C SER A 72 0.11 -6.40 11.21
N ARG A 73 0.45 -7.67 11.45
CA ARG A 73 -0.52 -8.77 11.58
C ARG A 73 -1.54 -8.58 12.71
N ARG A 74 -1.14 -7.95 13.82
CA ARG A 74 -2.00 -7.75 15.00
C ARG A 74 -2.53 -6.32 15.11
N ASP A 75 -2.37 -5.53 14.06
CA ASP A 75 -2.96 -4.21 13.95
C ASP A 75 -4.38 -4.32 13.37
N ALA A 76 -5.29 -4.92 14.14
CA ALA A 76 -6.67 -5.13 13.69
C ALA A 76 -7.40 -3.81 13.44
N TRP A 77 -7.01 -2.72 14.13
CA TRP A 77 -7.60 -1.40 13.98
C TRP A 77 -7.39 -0.82 12.58
N ALA A 78 -6.20 -1.04 11.99
CA ALA A 78 -5.91 -0.59 10.64
C ALA A 78 -6.53 -1.47 9.53
N ASP A 79 -7.17 -2.59 9.86
CA ASP A 79 -7.76 -3.52 8.88
C ASP A 79 -6.80 -3.91 7.72
N PRO A 80 -5.72 -4.69 7.98
CA PRO A 80 -4.79 -5.10 6.95
C PRO A 80 -5.44 -5.90 5.80
N LEU A 81 -6.53 -6.63 6.09
CA LEU A 81 -7.25 -7.39 5.06
C LEU A 81 -8.05 -6.45 4.14
N GLY A 82 -8.64 -5.40 4.68
CA GLY A 82 -9.26 -4.33 3.88
C GLY A 82 -8.25 -3.64 2.96
N ALA A 83 -7.04 -3.35 3.45
CA ALA A 83 -5.97 -2.80 2.62
C ALA A 83 -5.53 -3.78 1.51
N TRP A 84 -5.44 -5.08 1.81
CA TRP A 84 -5.14 -6.11 0.82
C TRP A 84 -6.17 -6.13 -0.30
N ARG A 85 -7.46 -6.13 0.04
CA ARG A 85 -8.56 -6.10 -0.93
C ARG A 85 -8.57 -4.79 -1.75
N ALA A 86 -8.21 -3.67 -1.14
CA ALA A 86 -8.05 -2.41 -1.85
C ALA A 86 -6.96 -2.50 -2.92
N ALA A 87 -5.81 -3.10 -2.58
CA ALA A 87 -4.72 -3.35 -3.51
C ALA A 87 -5.11 -4.32 -4.65
N GLU A 88 -5.83 -5.40 -4.35
CA GLU A 88 -6.39 -6.30 -5.37
C GLU A 88 -7.29 -5.54 -6.35
N SER A 89 -8.23 -4.73 -5.83
CA SER A 89 -9.16 -3.94 -6.66
C SER A 89 -8.48 -2.85 -7.48
N ALA A 90 -7.39 -2.27 -6.97
CA ALA A 90 -6.60 -1.26 -7.69
C ALA A 90 -5.67 -1.85 -8.79
N SER A 91 -5.39 -3.15 -8.72
CA SER A 91 -4.43 -3.83 -9.61
C SER A 91 -4.72 -3.68 -11.11
N PRO A 92 -5.98 -3.78 -11.59
CA PRO A 92 -6.29 -3.61 -13.00
C PRO A 92 -5.86 -2.23 -13.55
N VAL A 93 -5.87 -1.18 -12.73
CA VAL A 93 -5.43 0.15 -13.19
C VAL A 93 -3.92 0.19 -13.40
N TYR A 94 -3.14 -0.48 -12.55
CA TYR A 94 -1.69 -0.63 -12.78
C TYR A 94 -1.40 -1.43 -14.05
N GLU A 95 -2.16 -2.50 -14.29
CA GLU A 95 -2.04 -3.33 -15.49
C GLU A 95 -2.32 -2.54 -16.78
N LEU A 96 -3.24 -1.57 -16.77
CA LEU A 96 -3.50 -0.68 -17.90
C LEU A 96 -2.26 0.14 -18.31
N TYR A 97 -1.37 0.42 -17.37
CA TYR A 97 -0.10 1.12 -17.63
C TYR A 97 1.07 0.19 -17.92
N GLY A 98 0.83 -1.13 -18.00
CA GLY A 98 1.89 -2.13 -18.21
C GLY A 98 2.72 -2.44 -16.97
N GLU A 99 2.30 -1.97 -15.79
CA GLU A 99 2.93 -2.29 -14.51
C GLU A 99 2.25 -3.51 -13.89
N GLY A 100 3.00 -4.26 -13.07
CA GLY A 100 2.38 -5.28 -12.23
C GLY A 100 1.51 -4.62 -11.15
N GLY A 101 0.24 -5.00 -11.01
CA GLY A 101 -0.57 -4.65 -9.85
C GLY A 101 -0.06 -5.34 -8.57
N LEU A 102 -0.96 -5.90 -7.77
CA LEU A 102 -0.61 -6.73 -6.62
C LEU A 102 -0.22 -8.15 -7.10
N VAL A 103 1.04 -8.32 -7.50
CA VAL A 103 1.55 -9.59 -8.03
C VAL A 103 2.32 -10.34 -6.94
N GLN A 104 1.59 -10.90 -5.98
CA GLN A 104 2.16 -11.69 -4.88
C GLN A 104 1.15 -12.71 -4.33
N PRO A 105 1.60 -13.84 -3.75
CA PRO A 105 0.70 -14.94 -3.40
C PRO A 105 -0.11 -14.69 -2.13
N ASP A 106 0.39 -13.85 -1.21
CA ASP A 106 -0.30 -13.47 0.03
C ASP A 106 0.35 -12.23 0.67
N MET A 107 -0.25 -11.77 1.79
CA MET A 107 0.16 -10.60 2.56
C MET A 107 1.55 -10.67 3.22
N ARG A 108 2.15 -11.87 3.33
CA ARG A 108 3.43 -12.11 4.05
C ARG A 108 4.61 -12.36 3.12
N ARG A 109 4.37 -12.60 1.83
CA ARG A 109 5.40 -12.87 0.81
C ARG A 109 5.36 -11.75 -0.23
N PRO A 110 5.95 -10.57 0.06
CA PRO A 110 5.86 -9.39 -0.79
C PRO A 110 6.57 -9.59 -2.13
N ASN A 111 6.06 -8.95 -3.18
CA ASN A 111 6.80 -8.68 -4.41
C ASN A 111 7.12 -7.18 -4.49
N LEU A 112 8.29 -6.80 -4.01
CA LEU A 112 8.70 -5.40 -3.90
C LEU A 112 9.09 -4.74 -5.24
N ARG A 113 9.03 -5.48 -6.36
CA ARG A 113 9.27 -4.98 -7.72
C ARG A 113 7.98 -4.68 -8.48
N ALA A 114 6.84 -5.10 -7.96
CA ALA A 114 5.54 -4.83 -8.59
C ALA A 114 5.13 -3.36 -8.35
N GLY A 115 4.24 -2.85 -9.20
CA GLY A 115 3.65 -1.52 -9.03
C GLY A 115 2.86 -1.37 -7.73
N ILE A 116 2.25 -2.44 -7.23
CA ILE A 116 1.69 -2.51 -5.88
C ILE A 116 2.42 -3.59 -5.06
N GLY A 117 3.25 -3.15 -4.11
CA GLY A 117 3.82 -4.01 -3.08
C GLY A 117 2.96 -4.04 -1.84
N PHE A 118 2.80 -5.22 -1.23
CA PHE A 118 2.13 -5.37 0.06
C PHE A 118 2.98 -6.21 1.01
N TYR A 119 3.28 -5.71 2.21
CA TYR A 119 3.97 -6.52 3.21
C TYR A 119 3.30 -6.41 4.57
N THR A 120 3.37 -7.51 5.32
CA THR A 120 2.87 -7.58 6.69
C THR A 120 3.96 -8.09 7.61
N ARG A 121 4.31 -7.29 8.61
CA ARG A 121 5.19 -7.68 9.71
C ARG A 121 4.40 -8.37 10.82
N ASP A 122 5.02 -9.28 11.55
CA ASP A 122 4.45 -9.77 12.81
C ASP A 122 4.53 -8.68 13.91
N GLY A 123 3.45 -8.45 14.66
CA GLY A 123 3.42 -7.46 15.74
C GLY A 123 2.21 -6.54 15.69
N LEU A 124 2.27 -5.49 16.53
CA LEU A 124 1.23 -4.46 16.70
C LEU A 124 1.51 -3.23 15.82
N HIS A 125 0.64 -2.23 15.94
CA HIS A 125 0.78 -0.92 15.31
C HIS A 125 2.11 -0.22 15.66
N GLY A 126 2.78 0.35 14.65
CA GLY A 126 4.00 1.13 14.83
C GLY A 126 5.02 0.93 13.70
N VAL A 127 5.97 1.87 13.62
CA VAL A 127 7.10 1.79 12.69
C VAL A 127 8.31 1.19 13.41
N HIS A 128 8.86 0.10 12.89
CA HIS A 128 10.02 -0.59 13.43
C HIS A 128 11.18 -0.61 12.42
N SER A 129 12.38 -0.95 12.89
CA SER A 129 13.56 -1.07 12.01
C SER A 129 13.35 -2.04 10.85
N GLN A 130 12.65 -3.16 11.10
CA GLN A 130 12.31 -4.11 10.04
C GLN A 130 11.42 -3.50 8.95
N ASP A 131 10.55 -2.54 9.30
CA ASP A 131 9.72 -1.84 8.31
C ASP A 131 10.60 -1.00 7.38
N TRP A 132 11.60 -0.31 7.96
CA TRP A 132 12.59 0.45 7.20
C TRP A 132 13.42 -0.41 6.24
N ASP A 133 13.83 -1.61 6.65
CA ASP A 133 14.57 -2.52 5.77
C ASP A 133 13.75 -2.84 4.50
N VAL A 134 12.44 -3.12 4.67
CA VAL A 134 11.53 -3.39 3.55
C VAL A 134 11.26 -2.14 2.71
N PHE A 135 11.09 -0.98 3.34
CA PHE A 135 10.93 0.31 2.64
C PHE A 135 12.12 0.61 1.74
N LEU A 136 13.33 0.42 2.25
CA LEU A 136 14.57 0.66 1.50
C LEU A 136 14.75 -0.37 0.39
N GLU A 137 14.42 -1.64 0.62
CA GLU A 137 14.46 -2.68 -0.41
C GLU A 137 13.48 -2.39 -1.55
N PHE A 138 12.27 -1.92 -1.23
CA PHE A 138 11.29 -1.46 -2.22
C PHE A 138 11.79 -0.28 -3.04
N LEU A 139 12.37 0.74 -2.41
CA LEU A 139 12.94 1.87 -3.13
C LEU A 139 14.12 1.44 -4.02
N ASP A 140 14.99 0.57 -3.52
CA ASP A 140 16.09 0.01 -4.30
C ASP A 140 15.58 -0.80 -5.50
N ALA A 141 14.51 -1.59 -5.33
CA ALA A 141 13.90 -2.39 -6.38
C ALA A 141 13.37 -1.57 -7.57
N HIS A 142 12.92 -0.34 -7.33
CA HIS A 142 12.36 0.55 -8.36
C HIS A 142 13.33 1.62 -8.87
N PHE A 143 14.35 2.02 -8.08
CA PHE A 143 15.19 3.17 -8.40
C PHE A 143 16.68 2.88 -8.51
N ARG A 144 17.18 1.73 -8.05
CA ARG A 144 18.57 1.36 -8.33
C ARG A 144 18.67 0.73 -9.71
N ALA A 145 19.56 1.27 -10.54
CA ALA A 145 19.99 0.59 -11.75
C ALA A 145 20.61 -0.76 -11.39
N GLU A 146 20.28 -1.82 -12.13
CA GLU A 146 21.01 -3.08 -12.01
C GLU A 146 22.50 -2.80 -12.24
N ALA A 147 23.34 -3.16 -11.27
CA ALA A 147 24.78 -3.15 -11.49
C ALA A 147 25.06 -4.09 -12.67
N PRO A 148 25.83 -3.67 -13.70
CA PRO A 148 26.17 -4.55 -14.81
C PRO A 148 26.78 -5.83 -14.25
N GLN A 149 26.22 -6.98 -14.62
CA GLN A 149 26.76 -8.28 -14.23
C GLN A 149 28.22 -8.33 -14.70
N SER A 150 29.17 -8.23 -13.77
CA SER A 150 30.58 -8.41 -14.09
C SER A 150 30.76 -9.87 -14.51
N GLY A 151 30.78 -10.11 -15.82
CA GLY A 151 31.02 -11.42 -16.40
C GLY A 151 32.37 -11.95 -15.91
N ARG A 152 32.35 -12.82 -14.90
CA ARG A 152 33.47 -13.74 -14.67
C ARG A 152 33.41 -14.77 -15.79
N GLN A 153 34.19 -14.54 -16.84
CA GLN A 153 34.63 -15.65 -17.68
C GLN A 153 35.50 -16.57 -16.82
N PRO A 154 35.22 -17.89 -16.77
CA PRO A 154 36.18 -18.82 -16.20
C PRO A 154 37.42 -18.85 -17.11
N SER A 155 38.59 -18.57 -16.53
CA SER A 155 39.87 -18.78 -17.19
C SER A 155 40.00 -20.25 -17.59
N ARG A 156 40.34 -20.47 -18.87
CA ARG A 156 40.69 -21.78 -19.43
C ARG A 156 41.91 -22.38 -18.74
#